data_AF-A0A7L3QAF0-F1
#
_entry.id   AF-A0A7L3QAF0-F1
#
_cell.length_a   1.000
_cell.length_b   1.000
_cell.length_c   1.000
_cell.angle_alpha   90.00
_cell.angle_beta   90.00
_cell.angle_gamma   90.00
#
_symmetry.space_group_name_H-M   'P 1'
#
loop_
_entity.id
_entity.type
_entity.pdbx_description
1 polymer ?
#
loop_
_entity_poly.entity_id
_entity_poly.type
_entity_poly.pdbx_seq_one_letter_code
_entity_poly.pdbx_strand_id
1 'polypeptide(L)'
;SKHCVKLDNRTANVTVKPFELDMGFQFELYVTVSGKKINVSEIPELPIPKDWMMDKLELHFYKTEQAAGGGEIENVTYNKGAGTAVITFLKPG
;
A
#
# COMPACT_ATOMS: atom_id res chain seq x y z
N SER A 1 -8.18 42.97 14.26
CA SER A 1 -9.30 43.94 14.25
C SER A 1 -10.29 43.58 15.34
N LYS A 2 -10.77 44.56 16.13
CA LYS A 2 -11.77 44.36 17.19
C LYS A 2 -13.14 44.69 16.60
N HIS A 3 -14.05 43.72 16.58
CA HIS A 3 -15.39 43.85 16.03
C HIS A 3 -16.42 43.75 17.15
N CYS A 4 -17.42 44.64 17.13
CA CYS A 4 -18.55 44.57 18.04
C CYS A 4 -19.73 43.91 17.31
N VAL A 5 -20.20 42.78 17.83
CA VAL A 5 -21.30 42.01 17.23
C VAL A 5 -22.53 42.13 18.13
N LYS A 6 -23.69 42.42 17.53
CA LYS A 6 -24.99 42.42 18.21
C LYS A 6 -25.58 41.01 18.18
N LEU A 7 -25.88 40.47 19.35
CA LEU A 7 -26.53 39.19 19.58
C LEU A 7 -27.84 39.46 20.31
N ASP A 8 -28.94 39.51 19.57
CA ASP A 8 -30.29 39.82 20.05
C ASP A 8 -30.33 41.04 20.98
N ASN A 9 -30.39 40.83 22.30
CA ASN A 9 -30.44 41.87 23.32
C ASN A 9 -29.08 42.24 23.96
N ARG A 10 -27.95 41.76 23.42
CA ARG A 10 -26.61 42.01 23.96
C ARG A 10 -25.60 42.33 22.87
N THR A 11 -24.53 43.04 23.24
CA THR A 11 -23.38 43.29 22.37
C THR A 11 -22.13 42.64 22.93
N ALA A 12 -21.38 41.93 22.09
CA ALA A 12 -20.13 41.31 22.44
C ALA A 12 -18.98 41.88 21.60
N ASN A 13 -17.86 42.18 22.27
CA ASN A 13 -16.61 42.54 21.59
C ASN A 13 -15.85 41.26 21.26
N VAL A 14 -15.59 41.03 19.98
CA VAL A 14 -14.82 39.89 19.48
C VAL A 14 -13.53 40.41 18.87
N THR A 15 -12.43 39.72 19.16
CA THR A 15 -11.12 40.03 18.58
C THR A 15 -10.66 38.81 17.79
N VAL A 16 -10.39 39.01 16.51
CA VAL A 16 -9.75 37.97 15.68
C VAL A 16 -8.28 37.91 16.06
N LYS A 17 -7.81 36.70 16.42
CA LYS A 17 -6.39 36.42 16.58
C LYS A 17 -5.94 35.54 15.40
N PRO A 18 -4.96 35.97 14.59
CA PRO A 18 -4.34 35.06 13.64
C PRO A 18 -3.69 33.92 14.42
N PHE A 19 -3.79 32.72 13.90
CA PHE A 19 -3.06 31.57 14.41
C PHE A 19 -2.27 30.99 13.24
N GLU A 20 -1.05 30.56 13.52
CA GLU A 20 -0.22 29.90 12.52
C GLU A 20 -0.71 28.46 12.42
N LEU A 21 -1.27 28.12 11.26
CA LEU A 21 -1.38 26.73 10.83
C LEU A 21 0.02 26.35 10.35
N ASP A 22 0.65 25.38 10.99
CA ASP A 22 1.81 24.73 10.39
C ASP A 22 1.39 24.23 9.00
N MET A 23 2.06 24.72 7.96
CA MET A 23 1.78 24.30 6.59
C MET A 23 1.88 22.79 6.54
N GLY A 24 0.81 22.15 6.03
CA GLY A 24 0.77 20.72 5.83
C GLY A 24 2.01 20.26 5.05
N PHE A 25 2.56 19.12 5.45
CA PHE A 25 3.77 18.57 4.86
C PHE A 25 3.57 18.30 3.36
N GLN A 26 4.56 18.69 2.57
CA GLN A 26 4.68 18.28 1.17
C GLN A 26 5.38 16.92 1.14
N PHE A 27 4.72 15.89 0.60
CA PHE A 27 5.37 14.61 0.32
C PHE A 27 5.44 14.39 -1.18
N GLU A 28 6.56 13.82 -1.63
CA GLU A 28 6.77 13.39 -3.01
C GLU A 28 7.05 11.89 -2.97
N LEU A 29 6.23 11.10 -3.65
CA LEU A 29 6.34 9.64 -3.67
C LEU A 29 7.04 9.20 -4.96
N TYR A 30 8.28 8.75 -4.84
CA TYR A 30 8.98 8.07 -5.93
C TYR A 30 8.57 6.59 -5.94
N VAL A 31 7.71 6.21 -6.88
CA VAL A 31 7.35 4.81 -7.10
C VAL A 31 8.29 4.21 -8.16
N THR A 32 9.01 3.16 -7.80
CA THR A 32 9.76 2.33 -8.76
C THR A 32 9.01 1.01 -8.96
N VAL A 33 8.84 0.61 -10.21
CA VAL A 33 8.29 -0.71 -10.54
C VAL A 33 9.44 -1.70 -10.58
N SER A 34 9.38 -2.75 -9.76
CA SER A 34 10.38 -3.81 -9.81
C SER A 34 10.16 -4.68 -11.05
N GLY A 35 11.17 -4.85 -11.88
CA GLY A 35 11.12 -5.81 -12.99
C GLY A 35 11.17 -7.28 -12.54
N LYS A 36 11.54 -7.55 -11.27
CA LYS A 36 11.77 -8.92 -10.75
C LYS A 36 10.81 -9.38 -9.67
N LYS A 37 10.09 -8.48 -9.00
CA LYS A 37 9.28 -8.83 -7.83
C LYS A 37 7.85 -8.38 -7.98
N ILE A 38 6.94 -9.28 -7.62
CA ILE A 38 5.51 -8.97 -7.47
C ILE A 38 5.04 -9.29 -6.06
N ASN A 39 4.10 -8.48 -5.59
CA ASN A 39 3.35 -8.73 -4.36
C ASN A 39 2.01 -9.36 -4.73
N VAL A 40 1.68 -10.46 -4.07
CA VAL A 40 0.38 -11.13 -4.18
C VAL A 40 -0.34 -10.94 -2.86
N SER A 41 -1.53 -10.36 -2.91
CA SER A 41 -2.40 -10.15 -1.75
C SER A 41 -3.65 -11.02 -1.82
N GLU A 42 -4.44 -11.03 -0.74
CA GLU A 42 -5.72 -11.73 -0.66
C GLU A 42 -5.60 -13.25 -0.90
N ILE A 43 -4.46 -13.83 -0.49
CA ILE A 43 -4.25 -15.28 -0.58
C ILE A 43 -5.20 -15.97 0.40
N PRO A 44 -6.03 -16.92 -0.05
CA PRO A 44 -7.02 -17.56 0.81
C PRO A 44 -6.37 -18.35 1.93
N GLU A 45 -6.96 -18.27 3.12
CA GLU A 45 -6.54 -19.11 4.25
C GLU A 45 -7.14 -20.51 4.09
N LEU A 46 -6.31 -21.45 3.66
CA LEU A 46 -6.67 -22.85 3.52
C LEU A 46 -6.04 -23.68 4.63
N PRO A 47 -6.68 -24.80 5.06
CA PRO A 47 -6.13 -25.73 6.04
C PRO A 47 -5.05 -26.62 5.40
N ILE A 48 -4.07 -26.02 4.74
CA ILE A 48 -2.92 -26.68 4.11
C ILE A 48 -1.61 -26.24 4.77
N PRO A 49 -0.56 -27.07 4.70
CA PRO A 49 0.78 -26.68 5.13
C PRO A 49 1.30 -25.45 4.38
N LYS A 50 2.13 -24.66 5.04
CA LYS A 50 2.74 -23.45 4.45
C LYS A 50 3.50 -23.77 3.17
N ASP A 51 4.28 -24.83 3.17
CA ASP A 51 5.12 -25.22 2.04
C ASP A 51 4.28 -25.57 0.82
N TRP A 52 3.11 -26.20 1.01
CA TRP A 52 2.19 -26.48 -0.09
C TRP A 52 1.60 -25.22 -0.72
N MET A 53 1.30 -24.20 0.08
CA MET A 53 0.86 -22.91 -0.47
C MET A 53 1.99 -22.26 -1.29
N MET A 54 3.23 -22.34 -0.80
CA MET A 54 4.40 -21.84 -1.53
C MET A 54 4.59 -22.56 -2.87
N ASP A 55 4.49 -23.89 -2.89
CA ASP A 55 4.56 -24.69 -4.12
C ASP A 55 3.46 -24.31 -5.12
N LYS A 56 2.23 -24.06 -4.63
CA LYS A 56 1.11 -23.65 -5.49
C LYS A 56 1.32 -22.25 -6.08
N LEU A 57 1.84 -21.32 -5.29
CA LEU A 57 2.19 -19.99 -5.77
C LEU A 57 3.30 -20.08 -6.82
N GLU A 58 4.36 -20.84 -6.56
CA GLU A 58 5.45 -21.05 -7.51
C GLU A 58 4.92 -21.61 -8.84
N LEU A 59 4.16 -22.70 -8.81
CA LEU A 59 3.57 -23.31 -10.01
C LEU A 59 2.64 -22.37 -10.78
N HIS A 60 1.93 -21.47 -10.11
CA HIS A 60 1.02 -20.53 -10.76
C HIS A 60 1.76 -19.48 -11.59
N PHE A 61 2.89 -19.00 -11.07
CA PHE A 61 3.70 -17.95 -11.71
C PHE A 61 4.86 -18.50 -12.55
N TYR A 62 5.16 -19.80 -12.44
CA TYR A 62 6.11 -20.51 -13.28
C TYR A 62 5.52 -20.73 -14.69
N LYS A 63 5.70 -19.75 -15.58
CA LYS A 63 5.45 -19.88 -17.02
C LYS A 63 6.55 -19.18 -17.81
N THR A 64 7.05 -19.83 -18.87
CA THR A 64 8.05 -19.24 -19.77
C THR A 64 7.36 -18.34 -20.79
N GLU A 65 7.66 -17.03 -20.76
CA GLU A 65 7.64 -15.95 -21.79
C GLU A 65 6.50 -15.85 -22.85
N GLN A 66 5.65 -16.85 -23.06
CA GLN A 66 4.80 -16.95 -24.26
C GLN A 66 3.29 -16.83 -23.97
N ALA A 67 2.86 -16.84 -22.70
CA ALA A 67 1.46 -16.58 -22.37
C ALA A 67 1.28 -16.10 -20.91
N ALA A 68 0.98 -14.81 -20.75
CA ALA A 68 0.37 -14.19 -19.55
C ALA A 68 1.26 -13.87 -18.32
N GLY A 69 2.51 -13.42 -18.51
CA GLY A 69 3.23 -12.66 -17.48
C GLY A 69 3.83 -13.46 -16.30
N GLY A 70 4.13 -14.74 -16.51
CA GLY A 70 4.95 -15.54 -15.59
C GLY A 70 6.44 -15.52 -15.96
N GLY A 71 7.27 -16.23 -15.18
CA GLY A 71 8.70 -16.39 -15.45
C GLY A 71 9.34 -17.49 -14.60
N GLU A 72 10.62 -17.79 -14.85
CA GLU A 72 11.42 -18.64 -13.95
C GLU A 72 11.45 -18.01 -12.54
N ILE A 73 11.20 -18.81 -11.51
CA ILE A 73 11.11 -18.33 -10.13
C ILE A 73 12.45 -18.51 -9.42
N GLU A 74 12.93 -17.46 -8.76
CA GLU A 74 14.08 -17.49 -7.85
C GLU A 74 13.62 -17.83 -6.42
N ASN A 75 12.51 -17.24 -5.97
CA ASN A 75 12.02 -17.42 -4.60
C ASN A 75 10.53 -17.09 -4.45
N VAL A 76 9.88 -17.76 -3.51
CA VAL A 76 8.53 -17.44 -3.00
C VAL A 76 8.64 -17.20 -1.50
N THR A 77 8.16 -16.05 -1.02
CA THR A 77 8.04 -15.79 0.43
C THR A 77 6.58 -15.60 0.79
N TYR A 78 6.01 -16.54 1.55
CA TYR A 78 4.61 -16.50 1.96
C TYR A 78 4.45 -16.12 3.44
N ASN A 79 3.59 -15.13 3.70
CA ASN A 79 3.12 -14.74 5.01
C ASN A 79 1.64 -15.14 5.17
N LYS A 80 1.41 -16.24 5.87
CA LYS A 80 0.06 -16.76 6.14
C LYS A 80 -0.80 -15.77 6.94
N GLY A 81 -0.24 -15.15 7.98
CA GLY A 81 -0.98 -14.24 8.85
C GLY A 81 -1.42 -12.95 8.15
N ALA A 82 -0.68 -12.51 7.15
CA ALA A 82 -1.05 -11.34 6.34
C ALA A 82 -1.84 -11.69 5.06
N GLY A 83 -1.95 -12.98 4.70
CA GLY A 83 -2.53 -13.39 3.42
C GLY A 83 -1.78 -12.84 2.21
N THR A 84 -0.45 -12.68 2.33
CA THR A 84 0.40 -12.09 1.28
C THR A 84 1.60 -12.95 0.92
N ALA A 85 2.07 -12.82 -0.31
CA ALA A 85 3.33 -13.40 -0.76
C ALA A 85 4.13 -12.43 -1.63
N VAL A 86 5.44 -12.62 -1.62
CA VAL A 86 6.36 -12.00 -2.58
C VAL A 86 6.89 -13.08 -3.50
N ILE A 87 6.67 -12.92 -4.80
CA ILE A 87 7.24 -13.77 -5.84
C ILE A 87 8.43 -13.03 -6.44
N THR A 88 9.59 -13.70 -6.48
CA THR A 88 10.81 -13.16 -7.10
C THR A 88 11.14 -13.99 -8.32
N PHE A 89 11.16 -13.34 -9.48
CA PHE A 89 11.56 -13.94 -10.75
C PHE A 89 13.09 -13.93 -10.89
N LEU A 90 13.62 -14.99 -11.49
CA LEU A 90 15.05 -15.14 -11.76
C LEU A 90 15.57 -14.02 -12.68
N LYS A 91 14.79 -13.68 -13.71
CA LYS A 91 15.08 -12.64 -14.70
C LYS A 91 14.02 -11.55 -14.62
N PRO A 92 14.40 -10.28 -14.86
CA PRO A 92 13.41 -9.24 -15.01
C PRO A 92 12.61 -9.48 -16.31
N GLY A 93 11.31 -9.15 -16.28
CA GLY A 93 10.46 -9.11 -17.47
C GLY A 93 10.67 -7.87 -18.32
#